data_AF-A0AA97HCI5-F1
#
_entry.id   AF-A0AA97HCI5-F1
#
_cell.length_a   1.000
_cell.length_b   1.000
_cell.length_c   1.000
_cell.angle_alpha   90.00
_cell.angle_beta   90.00
_cell.angle_gamma   90.00
#
_symmetry.space_group_name_H-M   'P 1'
#
loop_
_entity.id
_entity.type
_entity.pdbx_description
1 polymer ?
#
loop_
_entity_poly.entity_id
_entity_poly.type
_entity_poly.pdbx_seq_one_letter_code
_entity_poly.pdbx_strand_id
1 'polypeptide(L)'
;MQQESQEVDGALRNEDGLLIQQSSSVALPYEQVNPVVFAQPIAPHIAAMQENRLITASRLEGFIKGALLTPHEFALVEGAGGWRVPLNDRELLSDVAKLLGFPVILVVNMKLGCLNHAILTAESIARDGLPLAGWVANTEPRKCHIMMRI
;
A
#
# COMPACT_ATOMS: atom_id res chain seq x y z
N MET A 1 -7.80 -1.24 4.82
CA MET A 1 -8.27 -2.60 4.53
C MET A 1 -8.62 -2.55 3.06
N GLN A 2 -8.01 -3.35 2.19
CA GLN A 2 -8.33 -3.28 0.76
C GLN A 2 -9.79 -3.64 0.56
N GLN A 3 -10.49 -2.90 -0.28
CA GLN A 3 -11.89 -3.17 -0.63
C GLN A 3 -11.97 -4.16 -1.79
N GLU A 4 -13.12 -4.83 -1.95
CA GLU A 4 -13.37 -5.75 -3.06
C GLU A 4 -13.25 -5.02 -4.41
N SER A 5 -12.65 -5.70 -5.40
CA SER A 5 -12.56 -5.18 -6.76
C SER A 5 -13.87 -5.44 -7.50
N GLN A 6 -14.28 -4.47 -8.31
CA GLN A 6 -15.47 -4.56 -9.16
C GLN A 6 -15.07 -4.51 -10.63
N GLU A 7 -15.86 -5.15 -11.48
CA GLU A 7 -15.67 -5.08 -12.92
C GLU A 7 -16.29 -3.78 -13.45
N VAL A 8 -15.44 -2.88 -13.97
CA VAL A 8 -15.84 -1.60 -14.56
C VAL A 8 -15.29 -1.56 -15.97
N ASP A 9 -16.19 -1.45 -16.95
CA ASP A 9 -15.86 -1.46 -18.40
C ASP A 9 -15.07 -2.71 -18.85
N GLY A 10 -15.32 -3.87 -18.23
CA GLY A 10 -14.63 -5.13 -18.53
C GLY A 10 -13.22 -5.25 -17.95
N ALA A 11 -12.84 -4.35 -17.04
CA ALA A 11 -11.58 -4.41 -16.30
C ALA A 11 -11.83 -4.39 -14.79
N LEU A 12 -11.06 -5.19 -14.04
CA LEU A 12 -11.11 -5.17 -12.58
C LEU A 12 -10.54 -3.85 -12.05
N ARG A 13 -11.33 -3.16 -11.22
CA ARG A 13 -10.92 -1.92 -10.53
C ARG A 13 -11.32 -2.00 -9.06
N ASN A 14 -10.40 -1.61 -8.18
CA ASN A 14 -10.73 -1.39 -6.77
C ASN A 14 -11.07 0.09 -6.50
N GLU A 15 -11.90 0.32 -5.49
CA GLU A 15 -12.36 1.67 -5.10
C GLU A 15 -11.19 2.57 -4.69
N ASP A 16 -10.24 2.07 -3.90
CA ASP A 16 -9.10 2.87 -3.42
C ASP A 16 -8.26 3.39 -4.59
N GLY A 17 -8.00 2.56 -5.60
CA GLY A 17 -7.26 2.97 -6.80
C GLY A 17 -8.01 4.03 -7.62
N LEU A 18 -9.35 3.96 -7.67
CA LEU A 18 -10.18 4.97 -8.32
C LEU A 18 -10.14 6.30 -7.54
N LEU A 19 -10.19 6.26 -6.21
CA LEU A 19 -10.08 7.44 -5.36
C LEU A 19 -8.70 8.12 -5.51
N ILE A 20 -7.63 7.33 -5.58
CA ILE A 20 -6.28 7.84 -5.85
C ILE A 20 -6.24 8.52 -7.23
N GLN A 21 -6.78 7.86 -8.26
CA GLN A 21 -6.81 8.41 -9.61
C GLN A 21 -7.60 9.72 -9.69
N GLN A 22 -8.75 9.81 -9.03
CA GLN A 22 -9.59 11.01 -8.99
C GLN A 22 -8.97 12.15 -8.17
N SER A 23 -8.18 11.82 -7.15
CA SER A 23 -7.53 12.82 -6.28
C SER A 23 -6.19 13.30 -6.83
N SER A 24 -5.64 12.61 -7.83
CA SER A 24 -4.37 12.96 -8.47
C SER A 24 -4.55 14.14 -9.44
N SER A 25 -3.63 15.10 -9.38
CA SER A 25 -3.54 16.18 -10.37
C SER A 25 -2.92 15.73 -11.71
N VAL A 26 -2.16 14.63 -11.69
CA VAL A 26 -1.58 14.00 -12.88
C VAL A 26 -2.50 12.88 -13.36
N ALA A 27 -2.98 12.99 -14.59
CA ALA A 27 -3.82 11.99 -15.22
C ALA A 27 -2.97 10.81 -15.70
N LEU A 28 -3.10 9.67 -15.03
CA LEU A 28 -2.50 8.40 -15.43
C LEU A 28 -3.59 7.39 -15.81
N PRO A 29 -3.33 6.48 -16.78
CA PRO A 29 -4.18 5.31 -16.99
C PRO A 29 -4.35 4.52 -15.70
N TYR A 30 -5.52 3.88 -15.51
CA TYR A 30 -5.83 3.18 -14.26
C TYR A 30 -4.81 2.07 -13.98
N GLU A 31 -4.32 1.41 -15.02
CA GLU A 31 -3.31 0.35 -14.97
C GLU A 31 -1.92 0.86 -14.52
N GLN A 32 -1.69 2.18 -14.56
CA GLN A 32 -0.48 2.78 -13.99
C GLN A 32 -0.70 3.23 -12.54
N VAL A 33 -1.93 3.57 -12.16
CA VAL A 33 -2.30 3.91 -10.78
C VAL A 33 -2.36 2.65 -9.91
N ASN A 34 -3.03 1.60 -10.40
CA ASN A 34 -3.13 0.31 -9.74
C ASN A 34 -2.74 -0.83 -10.71
N PRO A 35 -1.42 -1.07 -10.90
CA PRO A 35 -0.92 -2.03 -11.90
C PRO A 35 -1.20 -3.49 -11.55
N VAL A 36 -1.60 -3.78 -10.32
CA VAL A 36 -1.85 -5.13 -9.83
C VAL A 36 -3.16 -5.14 -9.05
N VAL A 37 -4.24 -5.44 -9.76
CA VAL A 37 -5.56 -5.65 -9.19
C VAL A 37 -5.82 -7.15 -9.07
N PHE A 38 -6.40 -7.52 -7.93
CA PHE A 38 -6.90 -8.86 -7.67
C PHE A 38 -8.38 -8.81 -7.35
N ALA A 39 -9.11 -9.88 -7.65
CA ALA A 39 -10.55 -9.93 -7.37
C ALA A 39 -10.83 -9.90 -5.86
N GLN A 40 -10.05 -10.66 -5.08
CA GLN A 40 -10.25 -10.81 -3.63
C GLN A 40 -9.41 -9.81 -2.83
N PRO A 41 -9.98 -9.17 -1.78
CA PRO A 41 -9.27 -8.25 -0.89
C PRO A 41 -8.47 -9.00 0.18
N ILE A 42 -7.56 -9.86 -0.26
CA ILE A 42 -6.72 -10.70 0.61
C ILE A 42 -5.23 -10.35 0.43
N ALA A 43 -4.37 -10.94 1.26
CA ALA A 43 -2.93 -10.67 1.17
C ALA A 43 -2.42 -10.96 -0.26
N PRO A 44 -1.55 -10.09 -0.84
CA PRO A 44 -1.14 -10.16 -2.24
C PRO A 44 -0.67 -11.55 -2.68
N HIS A 45 0.15 -12.24 -1.88
CA HIS A 45 0.61 -13.59 -2.21
C HIS A 45 -0.52 -14.63 -2.31
N ILE A 46 -1.57 -14.53 -1.49
CA ILE A 46 -2.71 -15.47 -1.56
C ILE A 46 -3.53 -15.20 -2.81
N ALA A 47 -3.82 -13.92 -3.10
CA ALA A 47 -4.58 -13.55 -4.30
C ALA A 47 -3.82 -13.94 -5.58
N ALA A 48 -2.52 -13.68 -5.62
CA ALA A 48 -1.62 -14.07 -6.69
C ALA A 48 -1.65 -15.57 -6.95
N MET A 49 -1.57 -16.38 -5.89
CA MET A 49 -1.62 -17.83 -5.98
C MET A 49 -2.98 -18.34 -6.51
N GLN A 50 -4.09 -17.78 -6.05
CA GLN A 50 -5.43 -18.16 -6.51
C GLN A 50 -5.66 -17.85 -7.99
N GLU A 51 -5.09 -16.74 -8.48
CA GLU A 51 -5.18 -16.33 -9.89
C GLU A 51 -4.04 -16.89 -10.77
N ASN A 52 -3.17 -17.75 -10.22
CA ASN A 52 -1.96 -18.26 -10.91
C ASN A 52 -1.06 -17.16 -11.50
N ARG A 53 -0.96 -16.02 -10.81
CA ARG A 53 -0.13 -14.88 -11.19
C ARG A 53 1.09 -14.81 -10.28
N LEU A 54 2.26 -14.54 -10.86
CA LEU A 54 3.47 -14.25 -10.09
C LEU A 54 3.68 -12.73 -10.00
N ILE A 55 3.78 -12.24 -8.76
CA ILE A 55 4.23 -10.87 -8.47
C ILE A 55 5.64 -10.95 -7.91
N THR A 56 6.55 -10.18 -8.50
CA THR A 56 7.90 -10.01 -7.98
C THR A 56 8.15 -8.56 -7.62
N ALA A 57 9.08 -8.32 -6.70
CA ALA A 57 9.43 -6.96 -6.30
C ALA A 57 9.95 -6.13 -7.48
N SER A 58 10.78 -6.72 -8.33
CA SER A 58 11.32 -6.08 -9.55
C SER A 58 10.26 -5.69 -10.57
N ARG A 59 9.19 -6.50 -10.70
CA ARG A 59 8.08 -6.18 -11.63
C ARG A 59 7.28 -4.98 -11.13
N LEU A 60 6.98 -4.93 -9.84
CA LEU A 60 6.31 -3.79 -9.22
C LEU A 60 7.16 -2.52 -9.31
N GLU A 61 8.46 -2.62 -9.04
CA GLU A 61 9.41 -1.52 -9.22
C GLU A 61 9.36 -0.97 -10.65
N GLY A 62 9.36 -1.84 -11.66
CA GLY A 62 9.26 -1.46 -13.07
C GLY A 62 7.98 -0.69 -13.40
N PHE A 63 6.82 -1.14 -12.89
CA PHE A 63 5.55 -0.41 -13.07
C PHE A 63 5.58 0.98 -12.44
N ILE A 64 6.07 1.08 -11.20
CA ILE A 64 6.16 2.34 -10.46
C ILE A 64 7.11 3.29 -11.19
N LYS A 65 8.31 2.84 -11.57
CA LYS A 65 9.25 3.65 -12.34
C LYS A 65 8.67 4.11 -13.68
N GLY A 66 7.90 3.26 -14.36
CA GLY A 66 7.19 3.63 -15.60
C GLY A 66 6.19 4.76 -15.39
N ALA A 67 5.37 4.69 -14.33
CA ALA A 67 4.42 5.75 -13.99
C ALA A 67 5.13 7.07 -13.65
N LEU A 68 6.28 7.00 -12.98
CA LEU A 68 7.10 8.17 -12.62
C LEU A 68 7.80 8.84 -13.82
N LEU A 69 7.76 8.27 -15.02
CA LEU A 69 8.24 8.95 -16.23
C LEU A 69 7.33 10.10 -16.67
N THR A 70 6.07 10.09 -16.24
CA THR A 70 5.15 11.19 -16.50
C THR A 70 5.55 12.40 -15.65
N PRO A 71 5.62 13.63 -16.22
CA PRO A 71 6.00 14.82 -15.47
C PRO A 71 5.13 15.03 -14.22
N HIS A 72 5.77 15.23 -13.07
CA HIS A 72 5.13 15.46 -11.78
C HIS A 72 6.05 16.32 -10.90
N GLU A 73 5.47 17.06 -9.97
CA GLU A 73 6.24 17.81 -8.95
C GLU A 73 6.55 16.92 -7.74
N PHE A 74 5.61 16.05 -7.39
CA PHE A 74 5.70 15.13 -6.26
C PHE A 74 4.91 13.86 -6.57
N ALA A 75 5.40 12.71 -6.10
CA ALA A 75 4.74 11.43 -6.25
C ALA A 75 4.65 10.71 -4.91
N LEU A 76 3.51 10.07 -4.66
CA LEU A 76 3.29 9.18 -3.54
C LEU A 76 3.03 7.77 -4.07
N VAL A 77 3.68 6.78 -3.47
CA VAL A 77 3.47 5.36 -3.77
C VAL A 77 2.85 4.71 -2.54
N GLU A 78 1.64 4.19 -2.69
CA GLU A 78 0.97 3.43 -1.64
C GLU A 78 1.32 1.94 -1.74
N GLY A 79 1.68 1.33 -0.62
CA GLY A 79 1.91 -0.10 -0.51
C GLY A 79 0.64 -0.88 -0.17
N ALA A 80 0.57 -2.16 -0.55
CA ALA A 80 -0.55 -3.04 -0.22
C ALA A 80 -0.36 -3.72 1.15
N GLY A 81 -1.03 -3.21 2.18
CA GLY A 81 -1.04 -3.81 3.51
C GLY A 81 0.09 -3.32 4.41
N GLY A 82 0.82 -4.24 5.07
CA GLY A 82 1.88 -3.93 6.02
C GLY A 82 3.28 -4.08 5.44
N TRP A 83 4.28 -3.51 6.13
CA TRP A 83 5.69 -3.48 5.71
C TRP A 83 6.28 -4.86 5.38
N ARG A 84 5.92 -5.88 6.18
CA ARG A 84 6.39 -7.28 6.05
C ARG A 84 5.36 -8.21 5.41
N VAL A 85 4.42 -7.67 4.64
CA VAL A 85 3.46 -8.50 3.89
C VAL A 85 4.18 -9.27 2.79
N PRO A 86 4.00 -10.60 2.69
CA PRO A 86 4.57 -11.36 1.58
C PRO A 86 3.93 -10.99 0.24
N LEU A 87 4.77 -10.73 -0.75
CA LEU A 87 4.40 -10.62 -2.16
C LEU A 87 4.38 -11.99 -2.83
N ASN A 88 5.34 -12.84 -2.47
CA ASN A 88 5.45 -14.24 -2.87
C ASN A 88 6.22 -15.02 -1.78
N ASP A 89 6.59 -16.27 -2.06
CA ASP A 89 7.26 -17.15 -1.09
C ASP A 89 8.66 -16.67 -0.64
N ARG A 90 9.25 -15.69 -1.34
CA ARG A 90 10.62 -15.23 -1.14
C ARG A 90 10.74 -13.74 -0.85
N GLU A 91 9.80 -12.95 -1.36
CA GLU A 91 9.84 -11.49 -1.33
C GLU A 91 8.69 -10.91 -0.52
N LEU A 92 8.98 -9.83 0.18
CA LEU A 92 8.06 -9.01 0.95
C LEU A 92 7.81 -7.68 0.24
N LEU A 93 6.75 -6.98 0.61
CA LEU A 93 6.46 -5.65 0.07
C LEU A 93 7.61 -4.66 0.32
N SER A 94 8.30 -4.79 1.45
CA SER A 94 9.51 -4.02 1.76
C SER A 94 10.64 -4.19 0.73
N ASP A 95 10.70 -5.30 -0.01
CA ASP A 95 11.70 -5.48 -1.07
C ASP A 95 11.47 -4.50 -2.23
N VAL A 96 10.21 -4.17 -2.54
CA VAL A 96 9.88 -3.11 -3.52
C VAL A 96 10.36 -1.77 -3.01
N ALA A 97 10.09 -1.44 -1.74
CA ALA A 97 10.51 -0.18 -1.15
C ALA A 97 12.05 -0.04 -1.13
N LYS A 98 12.76 -1.13 -0.85
CA LYS A 98 14.24 -1.16 -0.90
C LYS A 98 14.78 -0.94 -2.31
N LEU A 99 14.16 -1.55 -3.33
CA LEU A 99 14.55 -1.35 -4.72
C LEU A 99 14.32 0.09 -5.19
N LEU A 100 13.23 0.72 -4.76
CA LEU A 100 12.92 2.12 -5.08
C LEU A 100 13.82 3.11 -4.33
N GLY A 101 14.23 2.79 -3.10
CA GLY A 101 15.09 3.64 -2.28
C GLY A 101 14.42 4.93 -1.79
N PHE A 102 13.09 5.00 -1.84
CA PHE A 102 12.35 6.19 -1.43
C PHE A 102 12.23 6.31 0.10
N PRO A 103 12.14 7.55 0.64
CA PRO A 103 11.76 7.75 2.03
C PRO A 103 10.37 7.19 2.32
N VAL A 104 10.20 6.61 3.51
CA VAL A 104 8.97 5.93 3.92
C VAL A 104 8.16 6.83 4.85
N ILE A 105 6.85 6.89 4.63
CA ILE A 105 5.88 7.45 5.58
C ILE A 105 5.12 6.28 6.21
N LEU A 106 5.18 6.16 7.53
CA LEU A 106 4.46 5.11 8.26
C LEU A 106 3.07 5.56 8.66
N VAL A 107 2.02 4.93 8.13
CA VAL A 107 0.64 5.19 8.56
C VAL A 107 0.26 4.23 9.69
N VAL A 108 -0.10 4.78 10.85
CA VAL A 108 -0.47 4.02 12.04
C VAL A 108 -1.96 4.15 12.29
N ASN A 109 -2.70 3.04 12.22
CA ASN A 109 -4.09 3.02 12.67
C ASN A 109 -4.16 3.07 14.21
N MET A 110 -4.72 4.15 14.74
CA MET A 110 -4.79 4.45 16.16
C MET A 110 -5.89 3.61 16.83
N LYS A 111 -5.45 2.55 17.50
CA LYS A 111 -6.29 1.66 18.32
C LYS A 111 -5.51 1.20 19.55
N LEU A 112 -6.20 0.67 20.56
CA LEU A 112 -5.53 0.11 21.73
C LEU A 112 -4.51 -0.97 21.29
N GLY A 113 -3.26 -0.80 21.73
CA GLY A 113 -2.15 -1.70 21.36
C GLY A 113 -1.39 -1.35 20.08
N CYS A 114 -1.73 -0.26 19.36
CA CYS A 114 -1.06 0.10 18.10
C CYS A 114 0.41 0.49 18.27
N LEU A 115 0.83 0.95 19.45
CA LEU A 115 2.21 1.41 19.71
C LEU A 115 3.24 0.32 19.43
N ASN A 116 2.97 -0.92 19.82
CA ASN A 116 3.87 -2.04 19.55
C ASN A 116 4.08 -2.24 18.04
N HIS A 117 2.99 -2.24 17.27
CA HIS A 117 3.08 -2.37 15.81
C HIS A 117 3.80 -1.18 15.17
N ALA A 118 3.54 0.04 15.63
CA ALA A 118 4.18 1.24 15.09
C ALA A 118 5.70 1.20 15.31
N ILE A 119 6.14 0.92 16.54
CA ILE A 119 7.57 0.85 16.88
C ILE A 119 8.25 -0.29 16.12
N LEU A 120 7.69 -1.51 16.15
CA LEU A 120 8.26 -2.65 15.42
C LEU A 120 8.35 -2.39 13.91
N THR A 121 7.37 -1.70 13.34
CA THR A 121 7.39 -1.34 11.91
C THR A 121 8.46 -0.29 11.62
N ALA A 122 8.58 0.75 12.46
CA ALA A 122 9.61 1.77 12.32
C ALA A 122 11.02 1.19 12.44
N GLU A 123 11.27 0.32 13.41
CA GLU A 123 12.54 -0.41 13.53
C GLU A 123 12.82 -1.27 12.30
N SER A 124 11.78 -1.92 11.78
CA SER A 124 11.89 -2.77 10.59
C SER A 124 12.28 -1.98 9.33
N ILE A 125 11.71 -0.78 9.15
CA ILE A 125 12.07 0.16 8.08
C ILE A 125 13.53 0.58 8.22
N ALA A 126 13.95 0.96 9.44
CA ALA A 126 15.32 1.37 9.71
C ALA A 126 16.33 0.23 9.46
N ARG A 127 16.00 -1.01 9.86
CA ARG A 127 16.84 -2.20 9.59
C ARG A 127 16.97 -2.52 8.10
N ASP A 128 15.98 -2.16 7.30
CA ASP A 128 16.05 -2.29 5.84
C ASP A 128 16.89 -1.21 5.17
N GLY A 129 17.42 -0.24 5.94
CA GLY A 129 18.27 0.82 5.44
C GLY A 129 17.51 1.98 4.79
N LEU A 130 16.19 2.07 4.97
CA LEU A 130 15.38 3.13 4.39
C LEU A 130 15.12 4.27 5.39
N PRO A 131 15.14 5.53 4.95
CA PRO A 131 14.83 6.66 5.82
C PRO A 131 13.33 6.73 6.11
N LEU A 132 12.96 6.78 7.39
CA LEU A 132 11.60 7.09 7.81
C LEU A 132 11.41 8.61 7.79
N ALA A 133 10.74 9.14 6.77
CA ALA A 133 10.49 10.57 6.62
C ALA A 133 9.51 11.11 7.67
N GLY A 134 8.62 10.24 8.17
CA GLY A 134 7.65 10.59 9.20
C GLY A 134 6.61 9.50 9.39
N TRP A 135 5.61 9.80 10.22
CA TRP A 135 4.47 8.92 10.46
C TRP A 135 3.17 9.71 10.54
N VAL A 136 2.06 9.04 10.24
CA VAL A 136 0.71 9.62 10.25
C VAL A 136 -0.15 8.81 11.22
N ALA A 137 -0.79 9.50 12.16
CA ALA A 137 -1.82 8.93 13.02
C ALA A 137 -3.14 8.88 12.25
N ASN A 138 -3.56 7.69 11.82
CA ASN A 138 -4.86 7.48 11.22
C ASN A 138 -5.87 7.10 12.31
N THR A 139 -6.89 7.92 12.53
CA THR A 139 -7.95 7.68 13.52
C THR A 139 -9.27 7.45 12.80
N GLU A 140 -10.03 6.43 13.18
CA GLU A 140 -11.42 6.34 12.74
C GLU A 140 -12.21 7.58 13.21
N PRO A 141 -13.21 8.04 12.44
CA PRO A 141 -14.14 9.06 12.90
C PRO A 141 -14.76 8.62 14.23
N ARG A 142 -14.60 9.40 15.30
CA ARG A 142 -15.13 9.04 16.62
C ARG A 142 -16.64 8.84 16.53
N LYS A 143 -17.12 7.61 16.76
CA LYS A 143 -18.47 7.43 17.30
C LYS A 143 -18.42 7.82 18.78
N CYS A 144 -18.95 8.98 19.12
CA CYS A 144 -19.10 9.43 20.51
C CYS A 144 -19.96 8.43 21.31
N HIS A 145 -19.30 7.54 22.05
CA HIS A 145 -19.94 6.82 23.14
C HIS A 145 -19.22 7.22 24.43
N ILE A 146 -19.98 7.81 25.34
CA ILE A 146 -19.52 8.04 26.71
C ILE A 146 -19.43 6.67 27.36
N MET A 147 -18.21 6.23 27.66
CA MET A 147 -18.00 5.05 28.48
C MET A 147 -17.08 5.44 29.64
N MET A 148 -17.69 5.67 30.80
CA MET A 148 -17.00 5.81 32.07
C MET A 148 -16.48 4.43 32.48
N ARG A 149 -15.20 4.37 32.87
CA ARG A 149 -14.65 3.23 33.59
C ARG A 149 -13.89 3.79 34.79
N ILE A 150 -14.37 3.45 35.98
CA ILE A 150 -13.66 3.60 37.27
C ILE A 150 -12.39 2.77 37.26
#